data_AF-A0A1V5R450-F1
#
_entry.id   AF-A0A1V5R450-F1
#
_cell.length_a   1.000
_cell.length_b   1.000
_cell.length_c   1.000
_cell.angle_alpha   90.00
_cell.angle_beta   90.00
_cell.angle_gamma   90.00
#
_symmetry.space_group_name_H-M   'P 1'
#
loop_
_entity.id
_entity.type
_entity.pdbx_description
1 polymer ?
#
loop_
_entity_poly.entity_id
_entity_poly.type
_entity_poly.pdbx_seq_one_letter_code
_entity_poly.pdbx_strand_id
1 'polypeptide(L)'
;MIFKYLIKNKKILLPILAIVSLIAGIFLSLYSSVIFQEGNPWPQIKGITQLTFGKSDIVKLSDSDNRYLTKSQGGPMTIEAFMKDRGYEYTDQMGSGYFYKSSDKTIVLTRRQYSRFYTIWTIAENNNNSSINLWTTITNDQGITFQYPKELLAKYVSVTGWPPVITIENGTYSCKTTPQEVSSISDITSQRMVDNRIYCINVKNESAAGSVYSSYTYTAARNNELVKVSFTLQYPNCNNYDEEQRKACTSEREAFDIDSTVDRIVQTVK
;
A
#
# COMPACT_ATOMS: atom_id res chain seq x y z
N MET A 1 -38.03 21.19 -9.91
CA MET A 1 -38.90 21.86 -10.91
C MET A 1 -38.34 21.72 -12.34
N ILE A 2 -37.04 21.92 -12.55
CA ILE A 2 -36.34 21.78 -13.85
C ILE A 2 -36.48 20.38 -14.48
N PHE A 3 -36.34 19.31 -13.68
CA PHE A 3 -36.41 17.92 -14.17
C PHE A 3 -37.79 17.53 -14.75
N LYS A 4 -38.90 18.04 -14.16
CA LYS A 4 -40.26 17.80 -14.66
C LYS A 4 -40.54 18.54 -15.98
N TYR A 5 -39.91 19.69 -16.20
CA TYR A 5 -40.03 20.46 -17.44
C TYR A 5 -39.26 19.80 -18.60
N LEU A 6 -38.07 19.26 -18.32
CA LEU A 6 -37.21 18.57 -19.30
C LEU A 6 -37.86 17.30 -19.87
N ILE A 7 -38.56 16.51 -19.04
CA ILE A 7 -39.21 15.25 -19.47
C ILE A 7 -40.42 15.51 -20.38
N LYS A 8 -41.09 16.67 -20.25
CA LYS A 8 -42.31 16.99 -21.00
C LYS A 8 -42.04 17.37 -22.46
N ASN A 9 -40.82 17.83 -22.78
CA ASN A 9 -40.44 18.31 -24.12
C ASN A 9 -39.41 17.39 -24.78
N LYS A 10 -39.87 16.34 -25.48
CA LYS A 10 -39.02 15.37 -26.20
C LYS A 10 -38.02 16.03 -27.16
N LYS A 11 -38.34 17.20 -27.72
CA LYS A 11 -37.48 17.99 -28.62
C LYS A 11 -36.22 18.57 -27.94
N ILE A 12 -36.24 18.76 -26.62
CA ILE A 12 -35.12 19.30 -25.83
C ILE A 12 -34.38 18.16 -25.10
N LEU A 13 -35.07 17.07 -24.76
CA LEU A 13 -34.48 15.90 -24.09
C LEU A 13 -33.44 15.18 -24.98
N LEU A 14 -33.74 15.02 -26.27
CA LEU A 14 -32.88 14.32 -27.23
C LEU A 14 -31.49 14.97 -27.42
N PRO A 15 -31.38 16.30 -27.67
CA PRO A 15 -30.06 16.93 -27.82
C PRO A 15 -29.27 16.93 -26.51
N ILE A 16 -29.92 17.05 -25.35
CA ILE A 16 -29.22 16.96 -24.05
C ILE A 16 -28.65 15.55 -23.85
N LEU A 17 -29.42 14.51 -24.13
CA LEU A 17 -28.93 13.13 -24.01
C LEU A 17 -27.75 12.89 -24.95
N ALA A 18 -27.82 13.39 -26.19
CA ALA A 18 -26.74 13.31 -27.16
C ALA A 18 -25.46 14.02 -26.68
N ILE A 19 -25.59 15.22 -26.10
CA ILE A 19 -24.48 15.96 -25.50
C ILE A 19 -23.87 15.19 -24.32
N VAL A 20 -24.70 14.64 -23.42
CA VAL A 20 -24.22 13.85 -22.28
C VAL A 20 -23.48 12.60 -22.76
N SER A 21 -23.99 11.90 -23.76
CA SER A 21 -23.30 10.73 -24.33
C SER A 21 -22.00 11.10 -25.03
N LEU A 22 -21.94 12.26 -25.69
CA LEU A 22 -20.73 12.74 -26.35
C LEU A 22 -19.66 13.14 -25.32
N ILE A 23 -20.05 13.83 -24.24
CA ILE A 23 -19.17 14.15 -23.11
C ILE A 23 -18.68 12.86 -22.44
N ALA A 24 -19.56 11.90 -22.18
CA ALA A 24 -19.19 10.61 -21.59
C ALA A 24 -18.22 9.83 -22.50
N GLY A 25 -18.44 9.84 -23.81
CA GLY A 25 -17.54 9.22 -24.79
C GLY A 25 -16.15 9.85 -24.81
N ILE A 26 -16.08 11.19 -24.81
CA ILE A 26 -14.81 11.93 -24.72
C ILE A 26 -14.11 11.65 -23.38
N PHE A 27 -14.86 11.60 -22.27
CA PHE A 27 -14.30 11.28 -20.97
C PHE A 27 -13.74 9.85 -20.93
N LEU A 28 -14.49 8.87 -21.46
CA LEU A 28 -14.05 7.49 -21.55
C LEU A 28 -12.81 7.33 -22.43
N SER A 29 -12.68 8.06 -23.53
CA SER A 29 -11.48 7.97 -24.37
C SER A 29 -10.25 8.56 -23.67
N LEU A 30 -10.38 9.74 -23.07
CA LEU A 30 -9.30 10.44 -22.38
C LEU A 30 -8.81 9.70 -21.13
N TYR A 31 -9.71 9.05 -20.39
CA TYR A 31 -9.40 8.38 -19.12
C TYR A 31 -9.46 6.85 -19.20
N SER A 32 -9.56 6.28 -20.40
CA SER A 32 -9.64 4.82 -20.61
C SER A 32 -8.51 4.07 -19.90
N SER A 33 -7.27 4.53 -20.04
CA SER A 33 -6.10 3.92 -19.40
C SER A 33 -6.18 3.86 -17.88
N VAL A 34 -6.86 4.84 -17.25
CA VAL A 34 -7.04 4.92 -15.80
C VAL A 34 -8.25 4.10 -15.35
N ILE A 35 -9.37 4.20 -16.05
CA ILE A 35 -10.62 3.49 -15.71
C ILE A 35 -10.45 1.98 -15.85
N PHE A 36 -9.74 1.54 -16.88
CA PHE A 36 -9.51 0.12 -17.18
C PHE A 36 -8.14 -0.38 -16.69
N GLN A 37 -7.47 0.37 -15.81
CA GLN A 37 -6.16 -0.03 -15.24
C GLN A 37 -6.25 -1.40 -14.56
N GLU A 38 -7.39 -1.70 -13.93
CA GLU A 38 -7.68 -2.96 -13.23
C GLU A 38 -8.46 -3.97 -14.09
N GLY A 39 -8.57 -3.73 -15.41
CA GLY A 39 -9.43 -4.50 -16.30
C GLY A 39 -10.87 -4.04 -16.24
N ASN A 40 -11.82 -4.93 -15.98
CA ASN A 40 -13.24 -4.59 -15.88
C ASN A 40 -13.50 -3.75 -14.61
N PRO A 41 -13.98 -2.50 -14.70
CA PRO A 41 -14.20 -1.62 -13.54
C PRO A 41 -15.52 -1.90 -12.79
N TRP A 42 -16.39 -2.74 -13.35
CA TRP A 42 -17.74 -2.95 -12.82
C TRP A 42 -17.77 -3.55 -11.41
N PRO A 43 -16.94 -4.55 -11.07
CA PRO A 43 -16.79 -5.03 -9.70
C PRO A 43 -16.48 -3.94 -8.67
N GLN A 44 -15.57 -3.02 -9.00
CA GLN A 44 -15.11 -1.95 -8.12
C GLN A 44 -16.20 -0.88 -7.96
N ILE A 45 -16.87 -0.48 -9.05
CA ILE A 45 -18.00 0.47 -8.99
C ILE A 45 -19.14 -0.11 -8.14
N LYS A 46 -19.48 -1.39 -8.34
CA LYS A 46 -20.48 -2.09 -7.51
C LYS A 46 -20.04 -2.14 -6.04
N GLY A 47 -18.78 -2.44 -5.77
CA GLY A 47 -18.23 -2.44 -4.41
C GLY A 47 -18.32 -1.06 -3.75
N ILE A 48 -17.89 -0.01 -4.45
CA ILE A 48 -17.93 1.38 -3.95
C ILE A 48 -19.36 1.81 -3.65
N THR A 49 -20.31 1.53 -4.54
CA THR A 49 -21.71 1.90 -4.33
C THR A 49 -22.30 1.21 -3.10
N GLN A 50 -21.96 -0.06 -2.87
CA GLN A 50 -22.36 -0.81 -1.67
C GLN A 50 -21.70 -0.27 -0.39
N LEU A 51 -20.42 0.09 -0.41
CA LEU A 51 -19.73 0.68 0.74
C LEU A 51 -20.18 2.11 1.07
N THR A 52 -20.57 2.88 0.04
CA THR A 52 -20.93 4.30 0.19
C THR A 52 -22.38 4.48 0.60
N PHE A 53 -23.28 3.77 -0.07
CA PHE A 53 -24.72 3.94 0.09
C PHE A 53 -25.40 2.76 0.79
N GLY A 54 -24.71 1.63 0.94
CA GLY A 54 -25.18 0.49 1.71
C GLY A 54 -24.77 0.54 3.17
N LYS A 55 -25.02 -0.57 3.88
CA LYS A 55 -24.63 -0.79 5.29
C LYS A 55 -23.43 -1.72 5.44
N SER A 56 -22.76 -2.06 4.33
CA SER A 56 -21.63 -2.98 4.34
C SER A 56 -20.34 -2.21 4.56
N ASP A 57 -19.48 -2.69 5.46
CA ASP A 57 -18.15 -2.12 5.71
C ASP A 57 -17.06 -2.81 4.88
N ILE A 58 -17.37 -3.99 4.35
CA ILE A 58 -16.52 -4.79 3.47
C ILE A 58 -17.34 -5.45 2.37
N VAL A 59 -16.80 -5.51 1.15
CA VAL A 59 -17.47 -6.09 -0.03
C VAL A 59 -16.50 -6.98 -0.79
N LYS A 60 -16.92 -8.20 -1.17
CA LYS A 60 -16.17 -9.06 -2.08
C LYS A 60 -16.31 -8.53 -3.52
N LEU A 61 -15.19 -8.31 -4.20
CA LEU A 61 -15.16 -7.73 -5.55
C LEU A 61 -15.49 -8.74 -6.64
N SER A 62 -14.86 -9.92 -6.59
CA SER A 62 -15.10 -11.01 -7.54
C SER A 62 -15.17 -12.33 -6.79
N ASP A 63 -16.02 -13.24 -7.28
CA ASP A 63 -16.12 -14.58 -6.71
C ASP A 63 -14.88 -15.44 -6.97
N SER A 64 -14.14 -15.16 -8.05
CA SER A 64 -12.96 -15.91 -8.47
C SER A 64 -11.65 -15.52 -7.75
N ASP A 65 -11.53 -14.28 -7.26
CA ASP A 65 -10.20 -13.70 -6.98
C ASP A 65 -9.88 -13.46 -5.50
N ASN A 66 -10.71 -13.89 -4.55
CA ASN A 66 -10.50 -13.64 -3.11
C ASN A 66 -10.13 -12.18 -2.77
N ARG A 67 -10.66 -11.24 -3.58
CA ARG A 67 -10.43 -9.79 -3.44
C ARG A 67 -11.61 -9.15 -2.73
N TYR A 68 -11.29 -8.29 -1.78
CA TYR A 68 -12.25 -7.56 -0.96
C TYR A 68 -11.95 -6.06 -1.02
N LEU A 69 -12.97 -5.24 -0.80
CA LEU A 69 -12.89 -3.80 -0.78
C LEU A 69 -13.41 -3.30 0.56
N THR A 70 -12.66 -2.41 1.20
CA THR A 70 -13.09 -1.65 2.38
C THR A 70 -12.92 -0.16 2.12
N LYS A 71 -13.53 0.68 2.98
CA LYS A 71 -13.09 2.06 3.11
C LYS A 71 -11.63 2.08 3.60
N SER A 72 -10.85 3.07 3.17
CA SER A 72 -9.46 3.23 3.64
C SER A 72 -9.42 3.60 5.12
N GLN A 73 -10.29 4.52 5.55
CA GLN A 73 -10.43 4.84 6.96
C GLN A 73 -11.09 3.67 7.69
N GLY A 74 -10.41 3.14 8.71
CA GLY A 74 -10.87 1.97 9.47
C GLY A 74 -10.79 0.64 8.71
N GLY A 75 -10.19 0.62 7.51
CA GLY A 75 -10.03 -0.59 6.70
C GLY A 75 -9.33 -1.74 7.44
N PRO A 76 -8.16 -1.51 8.08
CA PRO A 76 -7.47 -2.54 8.86
C PRO A 76 -8.33 -3.16 9.98
N MET A 77 -9.07 -2.34 10.74
CA MET A 77 -9.99 -2.86 11.77
C MET A 77 -11.14 -3.68 11.18
N THR A 78 -11.65 -3.24 10.02
CA THR A 78 -12.75 -3.94 9.32
C THR A 78 -12.31 -5.30 8.82
N ILE A 79 -11.13 -5.39 8.20
CA ILE A 79 -10.60 -6.66 7.71
C ILE A 79 -10.22 -7.58 8.87
N GLU A 80 -9.67 -7.04 9.96
CA GLU A 80 -9.36 -7.82 11.17
C GLU A 80 -10.62 -8.45 11.77
N ALA A 81 -11.69 -7.67 11.94
CA ALA A 81 -12.97 -8.18 12.42
C ALA A 81 -13.55 -9.25 11.48
N PHE A 82 -13.46 -9.03 10.17
CA PHE A 82 -13.87 -9.98 9.14
C PHE A 82 -13.08 -11.30 9.19
N MET A 83 -11.78 -11.25 9.49
CA MET A 83 -10.96 -12.45 9.64
C MET A 83 -11.23 -13.18 10.95
N LYS A 84 -11.44 -12.43 12.04
CA LYS A 84 -11.77 -12.98 13.35
C LYS A 84 -13.08 -13.76 13.34
N ASP A 85 -14.10 -13.26 12.65
CA ASP A 85 -15.38 -13.95 12.44
C ASP A 85 -15.21 -15.31 11.71
N ARG A 86 -14.12 -15.47 10.95
CA ARG A 86 -13.76 -16.72 10.25
C ARG A 86 -12.81 -17.61 11.04
N GLY A 87 -12.57 -17.32 12.32
CA GLY A 87 -11.69 -18.12 13.17
C GLY A 87 -10.21 -17.93 12.89
N TYR A 88 -9.82 -16.79 12.32
CA TYR A 88 -8.44 -16.41 12.13
C TYR A 88 -8.05 -15.28 13.08
N GLU A 89 -6.94 -15.45 13.79
CA GLU A 89 -6.37 -14.43 14.66
C GLU A 89 -5.25 -13.70 13.94
N TYR A 90 -5.24 -12.37 14.05
CA TYR A 90 -4.14 -11.56 13.56
C TYR A 90 -2.87 -11.93 14.31
N THR A 91 -1.84 -12.31 13.57
CA THR A 91 -0.53 -12.61 14.16
C THR A 91 0.45 -11.50 13.89
N ASP A 92 0.42 -10.94 12.68
CA ASP A 92 1.53 -10.11 12.25
C ASP A 92 1.29 -9.22 11.03
N GLN A 93 2.11 -8.18 10.87
CA GLN A 93 2.13 -7.36 9.65
C GLN A 93 3.56 -7.14 9.16
N MET A 94 3.72 -7.21 7.84
CA MET A 94 4.94 -6.89 7.14
C MET A 94 4.61 -6.13 5.85
N GLY A 95 4.67 -4.82 5.98
CA GLY A 95 4.35 -3.90 4.92
C GLY A 95 2.88 -3.95 4.52
N SER A 96 2.62 -4.26 3.25
CA SER A 96 1.26 -4.53 2.78
C SER A 96 0.73 -5.91 3.20
N GLY A 97 1.58 -6.83 3.67
CA GLY A 97 1.17 -8.17 4.07
C GLY A 97 0.70 -8.24 5.53
N TYR A 98 -0.48 -8.81 5.74
CA TYR A 98 -1.08 -9.07 7.04
C TYR A 98 -1.24 -10.57 7.24
N PHE A 99 -0.65 -11.11 8.29
CA PHE A 99 -0.60 -12.52 8.61
C PHE A 99 -1.67 -12.84 9.63
N TYR A 100 -2.43 -13.88 9.34
CA TYR A 100 -3.41 -14.43 10.26
C TYR A 100 -3.25 -15.92 10.38
N LYS A 101 -3.57 -16.45 11.56
CA LYS A 101 -3.45 -17.87 11.88
C LYS A 101 -4.75 -18.42 12.46
N SER A 102 -5.07 -19.63 12.05
CA SER A 102 -6.08 -20.49 12.67
C SER A 102 -5.39 -21.78 13.17
N SER A 103 -6.13 -22.73 13.74
CA SER A 103 -5.56 -23.95 14.35
C SER A 103 -4.58 -24.71 13.46
N ASP A 104 -4.80 -24.72 12.15
CA ASP A 104 -4.09 -25.53 11.15
C ASP A 104 -3.63 -24.74 9.91
N LYS A 105 -3.97 -23.44 9.82
CA LYS A 105 -3.75 -22.65 8.60
C LYS A 105 -3.14 -21.29 8.92
N THR A 106 -2.20 -20.87 8.08
CA THR A 106 -1.70 -19.50 8.04
C THR A 106 -2.11 -18.89 6.71
N ILE A 107 -2.71 -17.71 6.75
CA ILE A 107 -3.12 -16.98 5.56
C ILE A 107 -2.48 -15.60 5.56
N VAL A 108 -2.21 -15.09 4.36
CA VAL A 108 -1.64 -13.77 4.17
C VAL A 108 -2.61 -12.92 3.39
N LEU A 109 -2.92 -11.76 3.94
CA LEU A 109 -3.75 -10.73 3.33
C LEU A 109 -2.85 -9.62 2.81
N THR A 110 -2.93 -9.32 1.53
CA THR A 110 -2.18 -8.20 0.94
C THR A 110 -3.08 -6.98 0.81
N ARG A 111 -2.66 -5.88 1.44
CA ARG A 111 -3.28 -4.56 1.39
C ARG A 111 -2.78 -3.79 0.17
N ARG A 112 -3.70 -3.28 -0.65
CA ARG A 112 -3.40 -2.38 -1.76
C ARG A 112 -4.30 -1.16 -1.72
N GLN A 113 -3.69 0.03 -1.73
CA GLN A 113 -4.45 1.27 -1.81
C GLN A 113 -5.02 1.41 -3.22
N TYR A 114 -6.35 1.51 -3.33
CA TYR A 114 -7.03 1.63 -4.63
C TYR A 114 -7.36 3.09 -4.97
N SER A 115 -7.83 3.86 -3.99
CA SER A 115 -7.98 5.30 -4.11
C SER A 115 -7.83 5.94 -2.74
N ARG A 116 -7.90 7.27 -2.63
CA ARG A 116 -7.89 7.98 -1.34
C ARG A 116 -8.89 7.40 -0.31
N PHE A 117 -10.00 6.84 -0.77
CA PHE A 117 -11.11 6.44 0.09
C PHE A 117 -11.30 4.93 0.20
N TYR A 118 -10.65 4.13 -0.65
CA TYR A 118 -10.86 2.69 -0.71
C TYR A 118 -9.56 1.90 -0.77
N THR A 119 -9.58 0.75 -0.12
CA THR A 119 -8.45 -0.18 -0.02
C THR A 119 -8.92 -1.57 -0.46
N ILE A 120 -8.11 -2.21 -1.29
CA ILE A 120 -8.33 -3.58 -1.74
C ILE A 120 -7.50 -4.51 -0.86
N TRP A 121 -8.12 -5.62 -0.47
CA TRP A 121 -7.50 -6.70 0.29
C TRP A 121 -7.55 -7.96 -0.55
N THR A 122 -6.41 -8.60 -0.75
CA THR A 122 -6.32 -9.89 -1.43
C THR A 122 -6.01 -10.96 -0.41
N ILE A 123 -6.88 -11.96 -0.25
CA ILE A 123 -6.66 -13.09 0.66
C ILE A 123 -5.97 -14.21 -0.13
N ALA A 124 -4.69 -14.42 0.13
CA ALA A 124 -3.95 -15.57 -0.39
C ALA A 124 -4.04 -16.70 0.64
N GLU A 125 -4.77 -17.76 0.30
CA GLU A 125 -4.72 -19.01 1.06
C GLU A 125 -3.40 -19.72 0.70
N ASN A 126 -2.41 -19.62 1.59
CA ASN A 126 -1.19 -20.40 1.44
C ASN A 126 -1.53 -21.86 1.79
N ASN A 127 -1.61 -22.72 0.78
CA ASN A 127 -1.76 -24.17 0.95
C ASN A 127 -0.52 -24.85 1.57
N ASN A 128 0.55 -24.10 1.83
CA ASN A 128 1.76 -24.64 2.43
C ASN A 128 1.75 -24.41 3.95
N ASN A 129 1.62 -25.53 4.64
CA ASN A 129 1.55 -25.72 6.09
C ASN A 129 2.89 -25.42 6.80
N SER A 130 3.48 -24.26 6.53
CA SER A 130 4.69 -23.78 7.20
C SER A 130 4.31 -22.61 8.07
N SER A 131 4.53 -22.71 9.37
CA SER A 131 4.54 -21.58 10.29
C SER A 131 5.63 -20.59 9.85
N ILE A 132 5.30 -19.67 8.94
CA ILE A 132 6.27 -18.72 8.41
C ILE A 132 6.50 -17.61 9.43
N ASN A 133 7.37 -17.84 10.42
CA ASN A 133 7.92 -16.74 11.19
C ASN A 133 9.03 -16.08 10.34
N LEU A 134 8.66 -15.09 9.54
CA LEU A 134 9.58 -14.34 8.68
C LEU A 134 10.50 -13.39 9.47
N TRP A 135 10.15 -13.09 10.72
CA TRP A 135 10.90 -12.17 11.56
C TRP A 135 11.98 -12.90 12.33
N THR A 136 13.17 -12.32 12.32
CA THR A 136 14.32 -12.83 13.07
C THR A 136 14.86 -11.74 13.97
N THR A 137 15.42 -12.14 15.10
CA THR A 137 16.08 -11.22 16.04
C THR A 137 17.58 -11.23 15.79
N ILE A 138 18.21 -10.07 15.76
CA ILE A 138 19.67 -9.91 15.74
C ILE A 138 20.12 -8.85 16.73
N THR A 139 21.39 -8.90 17.09
CA THR A 139 22.09 -7.86 17.84
C THR A 139 23.23 -7.36 16.97
N ASN A 140 23.29 -6.06 16.72
CA ASN A 140 24.36 -5.47 15.91
C ASN A 140 25.64 -5.25 16.73
N ASP A 141 26.70 -4.80 16.07
CA ASP A 141 28.01 -4.52 16.69
C ASP A 141 27.95 -3.44 17.80
N GLN A 142 26.89 -2.62 17.82
CA GLN A 142 26.65 -1.60 18.85
C GLN A 142 25.87 -2.16 20.06
N GLY A 143 25.56 -3.46 20.07
CA GLY A 143 24.78 -4.10 21.13
C GLY A 143 23.27 -3.89 21.03
N ILE A 144 22.79 -3.25 19.96
CA ILE A 144 21.37 -2.94 19.76
C ILE A 144 20.66 -4.19 19.27
N THR A 145 19.62 -4.61 19.98
CA THR A 145 18.85 -5.81 19.63
C THR A 145 17.52 -5.43 19.00
N PHE A 146 17.21 -6.00 17.85
CA PHE A 146 15.97 -5.71 17.12
C PHE A 146 15.52 -6.89 16.27
N GLN A 147 14.25 -6.85 15.85
CA GLN A 147 13.69 -7.80 14.91
C GLN A 147 13.54 -7.18 13.53
N TYR A 148 13.73 -7.99 12.50
CA TYR A 148 13.49 -7.60 11.11
C TYR A 148 13.05 -8.82 10.30
N PRO A 149 12.31 -8.62 9.19
CA PRO A 149 11.95 -9.72 8.32
C PRO A 149 13.13 -10.17 7.46
N LYS A 150 13.41 -11.48 7.39
CA LYS A 150 14.49 -12.02 6.55
C LYS A 150 14.29 -11.71 5.07
N GLU A 151 13.04 -11.69 4.62
CA GLU A 151 12.64 -11.43 3.25
C GLU A 151 11.43 -10.49 3.24
N LEU A 152 11.29 -9.69 2.16
CA LEU A 152 10.11 -8.86 1.95
C LEU A 152 9.05 -9.62 1.14
N LEU A 153 7.77 -9.41 1.45
CA LEU A 153 6.64 -10.01 0.74
C LEU A 153 6.33 -9.18 -0.51
N ALA A 154 7.29 -9.14 -1.41
CA ALA A 154 7.22 -8.44 -2.67
C ALA A 154 7.86 -9.30 -3.76
N LYS A 155 7.25 -9.33 -4.94
CA LYS A 155 7.74 -10.08 -6.10
C LYS A 155 8.74 -9.27 -6.91
N TYR A 156 8.53 -7.97 -7.02
CA TYR A 156 9.31 -7.05 -7.84
C TYR A 156 10.25 -6.18 -7.02
N VAL A 157 9.92 -5.89 -5.75
CA VAL A 157 10.81 -5.14 -4.86
C VAL A 157 11.72 -6.09 -4.09
N SER A 158 13.03 -5.86 -4.16
CA SER A 158 14.02 -6.70 -3.47
C SER A 158 14.89 -5.88 -2.51
N VAL A 159 15.42 -6.56 -1.49
CA VAL A 159 16.40 -5.98 -0.55
C VAL A 159 17.81 -6.12 -1.10
N THR A 160 18.65 -5.09 -0.90
CA THR A 160 20.08 -5.13 -1.28
C THR A 160 21.00 -4.69 -0.15
N GLY A 161 20.57 -3.74 0.66
CA GLY A 161 21.23 -3.35 1.92
C GLY A 161 20.44 -3.85 3.11
N TRP A 162 20.57 -5.14 3.43
CA TRP A 162 19.76 -5.83 4.44
C TRP A 162 20.57 -6.91 5.17
N PRO A 163 20.41 -7.15 6.49
CA PRO A 163 19.48 -6.52 7.44
C PRO A 163 19.64 -5.00 7.55
N PRO A 164 18.61 -4.28 8.02
CA PRO A 164 18.74 -2.85 8.19
C PRO A 164 19.77 -2.54 9.28
N VAL A 165 20.52 -1.46 9.06
CA VAL A 165 21.46 -0.92 10.04
C VAL A 165 20.67 -0.02 11.00
N ILE A 166 20.71 -0.36 12.28
CA ILE A 166 20.10 0.43 13.36
C ILE A 166 21.17 1.20 14.09
N THR A 167 20.97 2.50 14.30
CA THR A 167 21.79 3.32 15.22
C THR A 167 20.91 4.05 16.20
N ILE A 168 21.41 4.26 17.43
CA ILE A 168 20.77 5.07 18.46
C ILE A 168 21.73 6.21 18.80
N GLU A 169 21.24 7.45 18.73
CA GLU A 169 22.01 8.65 19.01
C GLU A 169 21.26 9.57 19.96
N ASN A 170 21.96 10.25 20.86
CA ASN A 170 21.37 11.29 21.68
C ASN A 170 21.03 12.52 20.82
N GLY A 171 19.81 13.04 20.92
CA GLY A 171 19.45 14.24 20.18
C GLY A 171 17.97 14.60 20.24
N THR A 172 17.68 15.84 19.83
CA THR A 172 16.32 16.32 19.67
C THR A 172 15.84 16.02 18.26
N TYR A 173 14.63 15.48 18.15
CA TYR A 173 14.02 15.22 16.85
C TYR A 173 13.84 16.51 16.05
N SER A 174 14.31 16.50 14.80
CA SER A 174 14.15 17.58 13.84
C SER A 174 14.14 17.01 12.44
N CYS A 175 13.17 17.42 11.62
CA CYS A 175 13.07 16.99 10.22
C CYS A 175 13.06 18.20 9.29
N LYS A 176 14.18 18.42 8.60
CA LYS A 176 14.28 19.44 7.55
C LYS A 176 13.84 18.84 6.23
N THR A 177 12.61 19.11 5.80
CA THR A 177 12.06 18.57 4.56
C THR A 177 12.68 19.24 3.34
N THR A 178 12.95 18.46 2.29
CA THR A 178 13.41 19.00 1.00
C THR A 178 12.25 19.75 0.33
N PRO A 179 12.40 21.04 -0.05
CA PRO A 179 11.36 21.76 -0.77
C PRO A 179 11.08 21.14 -2.14
N GLN A 180 9.80 21.13 -2.57
CA GLN A 180 9.38 20.58 -3.88
C GLN A 180 10.02 21.28 -5.09
N GLU A 181 10.53 22.50 -4.91
CA GLU A 181 11.08 23.35 -5.98
C GLU A 181 12.56 23.08 -6.29
N VAL A 182 13.29 22.39 -5.40
CA VAL A 182 14.74 22.11 -5.50
C VAL A 182 15.08 20.62 -5.45
N SER A 183 14.06 19.74 -5.45
CA SER A 183 14.26 18.29 -5.38
C SER A 183 14.83 17.75 -6.69
N SER A 184 16.15 17.72 -6.81
CA SER A 184 16.81 16.67 -7.59
C SER A 184 16.27 15.33 -7.05
N ILE A 185 15.65 14.54 -7.93
CA ILE A 185 14.94 13.28 -7.60
C ILE A 185 15.85 12.27 -6.86
N SER A 186 17.16 12.54 -6.81
CA SER A 186 18.21 11.74 -6.19
C SER A 186 18.30 11.79 -4.67
N ASP A 187 17.85 12.85 -3.97
CA ASP A 187 17.93 12.94 -2.50
C ASP A 187 16.77 13.78 -1.93
N ILE A 188 15.83 13.10 -1.26
CA ILE A 188 14.59 13.70 -0.76
C ILE A 188 14.39 13.37 0.71
N THR A 189 14.18 14.39 1.52
CA THR A 189 13.78 14.25 2.92
C THR A 189 12.32 14.67 3.10
N SER A 190 11.52 13.81 3.71
CA SER A 190 10.10 14.07 3.99
C SER A 190 9.73 13.61 5.40
N GLN A 191 8.76 14.30 6.02
CA GLN A 191 8.19 13.87 7.28
C GLN A 191 6.91 13.07 7.01
N ARG A 192 6.76 11.90 7.63
CA ARG A 192 5.55 11.07 7.54
C ARG A 192 5.12 10.59 8.92
N MET A 193 3.80 10.47 9.08
CA MET A 193 3.22 9.76 10.22
C MET A 193 2.96 8.32 9.77
N VAL A 194 3.57 7.37 10.44
CA VAL A 194 3.38 5.93 10.19
C VAL A 194 2.75 5.36 11.43
N ASP A 195 1.52 4.87 11.28
CA ASP A 195 0.61 4.57 12.39
C ASP A 195 0.53 5.73 13.39
N ASN A 196 1.22 5.65 14.52
CA ASN A 196 1.18 6.66 15.57
C ASN A 196 2.57 7.24 15.94
N ARG A 197 3.57 7.06 15.06
CA ARG A 197 4.92 7.59 15.20
C ARG A 197 5.27 8.50 14.03
N ILE A 198 5.96 9.58 14.33
CA ILE A 198 6.44 10.53 13.33
C ILE A 198 7.86 10.12 12.92
N TYR A 199 8.06 10.00 11.62
CA TYR A 199 9.33 9.66 11.01
C TYR A 199 9.82 10.81 10.12
N CYS A 200 11.11 11.10 10.22
CA CYS A 200 11.82 11.81 9.18
C CYS A 200 12.48 10.78 8.26
N ILE A 201 12.10 10.78 6.99
CA ILE A 201 12.51 9.79 6.01
C ILE A 201 13.37 10.48 4.95
N ASN A 202 14.64 10.13 4.91
CA ASN A 202 15.54 10.48 3.81
C ASN A 202 15.60 9.32 2.81
N VAL A 203 15.47 9.63 1.53
CA VAL A 203 15.54 8.66 0.42
C VAL A 203 16.55 9.15 -0.59
N LYS A 204 17.58 8.36 -0.84
CA LYS A 204 18.57 8.58 -1.89
C LYS A 204 18.37 7.60 -3.03
N ASN A 205 18.18 8.10 -4.24
CA ASN A 205 17.93 7.29 -5.43
C ASN A 205 19.16 7.27 -6.35
N GLU A 206 19.64 6.07 -6.63
CA GLU A 206 20.71 5.80 -7.60
C GLU A 206 20.13 5.01 -8.77
N SER A 207 20.26 5.57 -9.98
CA SER A 207 19.76 4.91 -11.19
C SER A 207 20.80 3.95 -11.73
N ALA A 208 20.38 2.72 -12.04
CA ALA A 208 21.17 1.69 -12.71
C ALA A 208 20.44 1.20 -13.97
N ALA A 209 21.12 0.43 -14.82
CA ALA A 209 20.51 -0.13 -16.02
C ALA A 209 19.28 -0.99 -15.66
N GLY A 210 18.09 -0.50 -15.97
CA GLY A 210 16.82 -1.20 -15.75
C GLY A 210 16.31 -1.27 -14.30
N SER A 211 16.97 -0.61 -13.34
CA SER A 211 16.49 -0.56 -11.94
C SER A 211 16.92 0.73 -11.23
N VAL A 212 16.24 1.05 -10.13
CA VAL A 212 16.58 2.15 -9.23
C VAL A 212 16.86 1.57 -7.86
N TYR A 213 17.99 1.94 -7.28
CA TYR A 213 18.34 1.61 -5.91
C TYR A 213 17.95 2.80 -5.04
N SER A 214 17.08 2.54 -4.05
CA SER A 214 16.63 3.55 -3.10
C SER A 214 17.19 3.21 -1.73
N SER A 215 18.12 4.03 -1.27
CA SER A 215 18.69 3.96 0.08
C SER A 215 17.85 4.82 1.01
N TYR A 216 17.27 4.18 2.02
CA TYR A 216 16.39 4.80 3.01
C TYR A 216 17.14 5.06 4.30
N THR A 217 16.77 6.15 4.98
CA THR A 217 17.11 6.41 6.37
C THR A 217 15.88 6.96 7.09
N TYR A 218 15.31 6.16 7.96
CA TYR A 218 14.19 6.53 8.82
C TYR A 218 14.74 7.00 10.15
N THR A 219 14.29 8.16 10.63
CA THR A 219 14.65 8.67 11.96
C THR A 219 13.38 8.90 12.78
N ALA A 220 13.32 8.31 13.97
CA ALA A 220 12.23 8.51 14.93
C ALA A 220 12.78 8.85 16.32
N ALA A 221 12.01 9.65 17.06
CA ALA A 221 12.31 9.98 18.45
C ALA A 221 11.83 8.86 19.39
N ARG A 222 12.65 8.48 20.36
CA ARG A 222 12.29 7.56 21.44
C ARG A 222 13.07 7.90 22.70
N ASN A 223 12.39 8.25 23.79
CA ASN A 223 13.00 8.48 25.11
C ASN A 223 14.21 9.44 25.11
N ASN A 224 14.12 10.59 24.43
CA ASN A 224 15.22 11.57 24.22
C ASN A 224 16.41 11.07 23.35
N GLU A 225 16.26 9.91 22.72
CA GLU A 225 17.18 9.39 21.73
C GLU A 225 16.53 9.40 20.33
N LEU A 226 17.37 9.30 19.32
CA LEU A 226 17.00 9.17 17.92
C LEU A 226 17.36 7.77 17.45
N VAL A 227 16.35 7.00 17.08
CA VAL A 227 16.53 5.70 16.43
C VAL A 227 16.57 5.93 14.93
N LYS A 228 17.68 5.53 14.30
CA LYS A 228 17.83 5.56 12.84
C LYS A 228 17.82 4.15 12.28
N VAL A 229 17.06 3.94 11.21
CA VAL A 229 16.98 2.68 10.47
C VAL A 229 17.38 2.92 9.02
N SER A 230 18.46 2.29 8.58
CA SER A 230 19.01 2.47 7.24
C SER A 230 19.07 1.15 6.46
N PHE A 231 18.62 1.17 5.21
CA PHE A 231 18.61 0.00 4.33
C PHE A 231 18.49 0.42 2.87
N THR A 232 18.72 -0.50 1.95
CA THR A 232 18.57 -0.25 0.50
C THR A 232 17.65 -1.25 -0.14
N LEU A 233 16.71 -0.74 -0.94
CA LEU A 233 15.81 -1.53 -1.78
C LEU A 233 16.13 -1.31 -3.25
N GLN A 234 15.93 -2.34 -4.05
CA GLN A 234 16.00 -2.28 -5.51
C GLN A 234 14.59 -2.34 -6.09
N TYR A 235 14.31 -1.39 -6.97
CA TYR A 235 13.06 -1.29 -7.72
C TYR A 235 13.33 -1.49 -9.21
N PRO A 236 12.75 -2.50 -9.87
CA PRO A 236 12.91 -2.67 -11.30
C PRO A 236 12.16 -1.59 -12.06
N ASN A 237 12.65 -1.25 -13.26
CA ASN A 237 11.88 -0.45 -14.20
C ASN A 237 10.74 -1.31 -14.77
N CYS A 238 9.51 -1.06 -14.32
CA CYS A 238 8.36 -1.87 -14.73
C CYS A 238 8.11 -1.83 -16.26
N ASN A 239 8.59 -0.81 -16.97
CA ASN A 239 8.48 -0.71 -18.42
C ASN A 239 9.33 -1.75 -19.17
N ASN A 240 10.19 -2.50 -18.47
CA ASN A 240 10.97 -3.59 -19.03
C ASN A 240 10.17 -4.91 -19.15
N TYR A 241 8.94 -4.97 -18.64
CA TYR A 241 8.11 -6.17 -18.65
C TYR A 241 6.99 -6.10 -19.70
N ASP A 242 6.40 -7.26 -20.02
CA ASP A 242 5.19 -7.36 -20.83
C ASP A 242 3.98 -6.67 -20.17
N GLU A 243 2.86 -6.54 -20.89
CA GLU A 243 1.72 -5.75 -20.42
C GLU A 243 1.17 -6.22 -19.06
N GLU A 244 1.03 -7.53 -18.87
CA GLU A 244 0.46 -8.11 -17.66
C GLU A 244 1.42 -7.96 -16.48
N GLN A 245 2.69 -8.31 -16.68
CA GLN A 245 3.73 -8.19 -15.67
C GLN A 245 4.02 -6.73 -15.31
N ARG A 246 3.97 -5.82 -16.28
CA ARG A 246 4.12 -4.38 -16.04
C ARG A 246 3.01 -3.85 -15.15
N LYS A 247 1.76 -4.25 -15.40
CA LYS A 247 0.61 -3.89 -14.54
C LYS A 247 0.81 -4.43 -13.12
N ALA A 248 1.22 -5.69 -12.98
CA ALA A 248 1.50 -6.29 -11.67
C ALA A 248 2.65 -5.58 -10.93
N CYS A 249 3.75 -5.28 -11.63
CA CYS A 249 4.90 -4.55 -11.10
C CYS A 249 4.53 -3.15 -10.62
N THR A 250 3.83 -2.36 -11.46
CA THR A 250 3.39 -1.01 -11.09
C THR A 250 2.44 -1.05 -9.90
N SER A 251 1.47 -1.96 -9.93
CA SER A 251 0.52 -2.19 -8.85
C SER A 251 1.23 -2.52 -7.52
N GLU A 252 2.19 -3.45 -7.55
CA GLU A 252 2.95 -3.80 -6.35
C GLU A 252 3.75 -2.61 -5.84
N ARG A 253 4.48 -1.91 -6.71
CA ARG A 253 5.30 -0.75 -6.31
C ARG A 253 4.47 0.38 -5.69
N GLU A 254 3.26 0.62 -6.18
CA GLU A 254 2.33 1.62 -5.62
C GLU A 254 1.73 1.17 -4.27
N ALA A 255 1.52 -0.14 -4.10
CA ALA A 255 0.94 -0.73 -2.90
C ALA A 255 1.98 -1.07 -1.82
N PHE A 256 3.25 -1.16 -2.19
CA PHE A 256 4.32 -1.64 -1.33
C PHE A 256 4.59 -0.64 -0.22
N ASP A 257 4.12 -1.00 0.97
CA ASP A 257 4.21 -0.18 2.16
C ASP A 257 5.44 -0.61 2.97
N ILE A 258 6.60 -0.03 2.69
CA ILE A 258 7.79 -0.28 3.50
C ILE A 258 7.70 0.40 4.88
N ASP A 259 6.95 1.50 4.96
CA ASP A 259 6.87 2.36 6.13
C ASP A 259 6.39 1.56 7.37
N SER A 260 5.33 0.77 7.25
CA SER A 260 4.84 -0.07 8.36
C SER A 260 5.79 -1.19 8.78
N THR A 261 6.60 -1.73 7.84
CA THR A 261 7.65 -2.70 8.18
C THR A 261 8.71 -2.03 9.05
N VAL A 262 9.16 -0.83 8.68
CA VAL A 262 10.17 -0.08 9.42
C VAL A 262 9.66 0.35 10.78
N ASP A 263 8.42 0.81 10.86
CA ASP A 263 7.79 1.18 12.11
C ASP A 263 7.83 0.02 13.12
N ARG A 264 7.48 -1.19 12.67
CA ARG A 264 7.57 -2.38 13.50
C ARG A 264 9.00 -2.74 13.90
N ILE A 265 9.98 -2.61 13.00
CA ILE A 265 11.40 -2.79 13.35
C ILE A 265 11.76 -1.86 14.50
N VAL A 266 11.43 -0.57 14.40
CA VAL A 266 11.71 0.44 15.44
C VAL A 266 11.05 0.10 16.78
N GLN A 267 9.83 -0.45 16.77
CA GLN A 267 9.14 -0.89 17.99
C GLN A 267 9.88 -2.04 18.71
N THR A 268 10.61 -2.86 17.97
CA THR A 268 11.31 -4.04 18.51
C THR A 268 12.72 -3.71 19.03
N VAL A 269 13.24 -2.51 18.73
CA VAL A 269 14.56 -2.07 19.19
C VAL A 269 14.61 -2.04 20.72
N LYS A 270 15.65 -2.63 21.28
CA LYS A 270 15.96 -2.67 22.71
C LYS A 270 17.38 -2.20 22.95
#